data_AF-A0A2S9Q8C5-F1
#
_entry.id   AF-A0A2S9Q8C5-F1
#
_cell.length_a   1.000
_cell.length_b   1.000
_cell.length_c   1.000
_cell.angle_alpha   90.00
_cell.angle_beta   90.00
_cell.angle_gamma   90.00
#
_symmetry.space_group_name_H-M   'P 1'
#
loop_
_entity.id
_entity.type
_entity.pdbx_description
1 polymer ?
#
loop_
_entity_poly.entity_id
_entity_poly.type
_entity_poly.pdbx_seq_one_letter_code
_entity_poly.pdbx_strand_id
1 'polypeptide(L)' 'MSSATDKVKGIANQVAGSVKEGVGKAVGNREMEAEGAIQKAKGEVQEAKGKVKDAVKSAIDKA' A
#
# COMPACT_ATOMS: atom_id res chain seq x y z
N MET A 1 11.28 -10.79 13.55
CA MET A 1 11.55 -10.88 12.09
C MET A 1 10.34 -10.37 11.27
N SER A 2 9.83 -9.16 11.51
CA SER A 2 8.61 -8.64 10.83
C SER A 2 8.92 -7.72 9.64
N SER A 3 10.01 -6.94 9.75
CA SER A 3 10.26 -5.79 8.87
C SER A 3 10.56 -6.16 7.41
N ALA A 4 11.13 -7.34 7.15
CA ALA A 4 11.41 -7.81 5.80
C ALA A 4 10.14 -8.34 5.12
N THR A 5 9.35 -9.15 5.84
CA THR A 5 8.10 -9.72 5.34
C THR A 5 7.07 -8.63 5.05
N ASP A 6 6.94 -7.63 5.92
CA ASP A 6 6.00 -6.51 5.73
C ASP A 6 6.38 -5.63 4.53
N LYS A 7 7.68 -5.37 4.32
CA LYS A 7 8.16 -4.66 3.12
C LYS A 7 7.91 -5.46 1.83
N VAL A 8 8.17 -6.77 1.85
CA VAL A 8 7.91 -7.65 0.69
C VAL A 8 6.42 -7.69 0.37
N LYS A 9 5.55 -7.73 1.39
CA LYS A 9 4.08 -7.70 1.21
C LYS A 9 3.60 -6.38 0.63
N GLY A 10 4.19 -5.25 1.04
CA GLY A 10 3.91 -3.92 0.47
C GLY A 10 4.27 -3.84 -1.01
N ILE A 11 5.47 -4.31 -1.37
CA ILE A 11 5.94 -4.35 -2.75
C ILE A 11 5.04 -5.28 -3.60
N ALA A 12 4.72 -6.46 -3.09
CA ALA A 12 3.84 -7.41 -3.78
C ALA A 12 2.45 -6.83 -4.07
N ASN A 13 1.87 -6.10 -3.12
CA ASN A 13 0.58 -5.43 -3.30
C ASN A 13 0.67 -4.26 -4.30
N GLN A 14 1.76 -3.47 -4.30
CA GLN A 14 1.97 -2.41 -5.28
C GLN A 14 2.11 -2.95 -6.71
N VAL A 15 2.84 -4.06 -6.88
CA VAL A 15 3.00 -4.74 -8.17
C VAL A 15 1.65 -5.29 -8.62
N ALA A 16 0.93 -6.01 -7.76
CA ALA A 16 -0.39 -6.55 -8.08
C ALA A 16 -1.41 -5.46 -8.44
N GLY A 17 -1.41 -4.33 -7.73
CA GLY A 17 -2.28 -3.18 -8.01
C GLY A 17 -1.95 -2.52 -9.35
N SER A 18 -0.66 -2.35 -9.66
CA SER A 18 -0.21 -1.78 -10.94
C SER A 18 -0.58 -2.69 -12.12
N VAL A 19 -0.47 -4.01 -11.93
CA VAL A 19 -0.90 -5.00 -12.93
C VAL A 19 -2.42 -4.96 -13.11
N LYS A 20 -3.21 -4.91 -12.03
CA LYS A 20 -4.68 -4.78 -12.11
C LYS A 20 -5.11 -3.48 -12.81
N GLU A 21 -4.46 -2.35 -12.53
CA GLU A 21 -4.72 -1.09 -13.24
C GLU A 21 -4.39 -1.19 -14.74
N GLY A 22 -3.22 -1.74 -15.07
CA GLY A 22 -2.77 -1.87 -16.46
C GLY A 22 -3.65 -2.82 -17.27
N VAL A 23 -3.98 -3.97 -16.69
CA VAL A 23 -4.91 -4.94 -17.30
C VAL A 23 -6.32 -4.34 -17.36
N GLY A 24 -6.84 -3.77 -16.28
CA GLY A 24 -8.16 -3.14 -16.24
C GLY A 24 -8.36 -2.06 -17.32
N LYS A 25 -7.35 -1.20 -17.52
CA LYS A 25 -7.33 -0.23 -18.63
C LYS A 25 -7.31 -0.88 -20.00
N ALA A 26 -6.51 -1.94 -20.18
CA ALA A 26 -6.39 -2.64 -21.45
C ALA A 26 -7.66 -3.40 -21.85
N VAL A 27 -8.38 -3.98 -20.88
CA VAL A 27 -9.64 -4.72 -21.14
C VAL A 27 -10.90 -3.86 -21.00
N GLY A 28 -10.77 -2.57 -20.68
CA GLY A 28 -11.90 -1.66 -20.49
C GLY A 28 -12.77 -1.97 -19.27
N ASN A 29 -12.21 -2.62 -18.25
CA ASN A 29 -12.93 -3.00 -17.04
C ASN A 29 -12.81 -1.90 -15.96
N ARG A 30 -13.84 -1.05 -15.89
CA ARG A 30 -13.95 0.05 -14.91
C ARG A 30 -13.92 -0.43 -13.46
N GLU A 31 -14.40 -1.64 -13.18
CA GLU A 31 -14.43 -2.20 -11.83
C GLU A 31 -13.01 -2.52 -11.35
N MET A 32 -12.17 -3.09 -12.23
CA MET A 32 -10.78 -3.41 -11.94
C MET A 32 -9.91 -2.15 -11.77
N GLU A 33 -10.21 -1.10 -12.54
CA GLU A 33 -9.56 0.22 -12.42
C GLU A 33 -9.95 0.91 -11.10
N ALA A 34 -11.23 0.87 -10.73
CA ALA A 34 -11.73 1.41 -9.46
C ALA A 34 -11.17 0.66 -8.25
N GLU A 35 -11.11 -0.68 -8.29
CA GLU A 35 -10.46 -1.48 -7.24
C GLU A 35 -8.98 -1.10 -7.06
N GLY A 36 -8.24 -0.92 -8.17
CA GLY A 36 -6.84 -0.52 -8.15
C GLY A 36 -6.64 0.85 -7.52
N ALA A 37 -7.46 1.83 -7.89
CA ALA A 37 -7.42 3.18 -7.33
C ALA A 37 -7.76 3.19 -5.82
N ILE A 38 -8.78 2.44 -5.41
CA ILE A 38 -9.16 2.31 -3.99
C ILE A 38 -8.04 1.63 -3.20
N GLN A 39 -7.43 0.57 -3.74
CA GLN A 39 -6.30 -0.10 -3.07
C GLN A 39 -5.10 0.81 -2.92
N LYS A 40 -4.74 1.60 -3.94
CA LYS A 40 -3.66 2.59 -3.85
C LYS A 40 -3.94 3.62 -2.75
N ALA A 41 -5.12 4.23 -2.78
CA ALA A 41 -5.50 5.22 -1.78
C ALA A 41 -5.46 4.64 -0.36
N LYS A 42 -5.97 3.41 -0.19
CA LYS A 42 -5.94 2.71 1.11
C LYS A 42 -4.50 2.41 1.56
N GLY A 43 -3.63 2.02 0.62
CA GLY A 43 -2.21 1.78 0.86
C GLY A 43 -1.47 3.04 1.32
N GLU A 44 -1.66 4.16 0.63
CA GLU A 44 -1.06 5.45 0.99
C GLU A 44 -1.51 5.91 2.38
N VAL A 45 -2.81 5.78 2.68
CA VAL A 45 -3.36 6.11 4.00
C VAL A 45 -2.76 5.21 5.09
N GLN A 46 -2.62 3.90 4.83
CA GLN A 46 -1.97 2.99 5.77
C GLN A 46 -0.50 3.33 5.98
N GLU A 47 0.23 3.66 4.93
CA GLU A 47 1.65 4.01 5.00
C GLU A 47 1.86 5.32 5.78
N ALA A 48 1.04 6.35 5.51
CA ALA A 48 1.07 7.60 6.25
C ALA A 48 0.76 7.39 7.73
N LYS A 49 -0.29 6.62 8.05
CA LYS A 49 -0.64 6.27 9.42
C LYS A 49 0.47 5.46 10.11
N GLY A 50 1.11 4.54 9.38
CA GLY A 50 2.25 3.76 9.85
C GLY A 50 3.44 4.66 10.20
N LYS A 51 3.84 5.55 9.29
CA LYS A 51 4.92 6.53 9.51
C LYS A 51 4.67 7.42 10.72
N VAL A 52 3.44 7.94 10.88
CA VAL A 52 3.07 8.75 12.05
C VAL A 52 3.18 7.93 13.33
N LYS A 53 2.64 6.69 13.34
CA LYS A 53 2.69 5.82 14.51
C LYS A 53 4.13 5.44 14.87
N ASP A 54 4.96 5.15 13.88
CA ASP A 54 6.39 4.83 14.06
C ASP A 54 7.17 6.05 14.57
N ALA A 55 6.88 7.25 14.08
CA ALA A 55 7.50 8.48 14.56
C ALA A 55 7.14 8.76 16.04
N VAL A 56 5.86 8.63 16.39
CA VAL A 56 5.38 8.78 17.78
C VAL A 56 6.01 7.72 18.67
N LYS A 57 6.01 6.45 18.24
CA LYS A 57 6.61 5.36 19.01
C LYS A 57 8.12 5.56 19.21
N SER A 58 8.83 6.02 18.18
CA SER A 58 10.26 6.33 18.25
C SER A 58 10.57 7.50 19.19
N ALA A 59 9.66 8.47 19.31
CA ALA A 59 9.80 9.59 20.24
C ALA A 59 9.56 9.16 21.70
N ILE A 60 8.58 8.27 21.93
CA ILE A 60 8.30 7.70 23.25
C ILE A 60 9.40 6.74 23.69
N ASP A 61 9.89 5.85 22.82
CA ASP A 61 10.98 4.90 23.14
C ASP A 61 12.34 5.61 23.39
N LYS A 62 12.50 6.88 22.99
CA LYS A 62 13.70 7.70 23.23
C LYS A 62 13.64 8.56 24.48
N ALA A 63 12.48 8.70 25.13
CA ALA A 63 12.29 9.47 26.36
C ALA A 63 12.33 8.54 27.58
#